data_AF-A0A8J4SK64-F1
#
_entry.id   AF-A0A8J4SK64-F1
#
_cell.length_a   1.000
_cell.length_b   1.000
_cell.length_c   1.000
_cell.angle_alpha   90.00
_cell.angle_beta   90.00
_cell.angle_gamma   90.00
#
_symmetry.space_group_name_H-M   'P 1'
#
loop_
_entity.id
_entity.type
_entity.pdbx_description
1 polymer ?
#
loop_
_entity_poly.entity_id
_entity_poly.type
_entity_poly.pdbx_seq_one_letter_code
_entity_poly.pdbx_strand_id
1 'polypeptide(L)'
;MCSNTEGLVLIFADTSFKCPLHGGSIRIDTVNSHHNLTGNAICPPCSDVCQNCPHKQQIHGDSTSGKQPQFPIEVAGYVLILLTMFTFLQSP
;
A
#
# COMPACT_ATOMS: atom_id res chain seq x y z
N MET A 1 13.88 -7.82 -3.07
CA MET A 1 13.12 -8.96 -3.63
C MET A 1 11.63 -8.72 -3.47
N CYS A 2 10.82 -9.36 -4.31
CA CYS A 2 9.36 -9.31 -4.21
C CYS A 2 8.83 -10.57 -3.51
N SER A 3 7.95 -10.38 -2.53
CA SER A 3 7.22 -11.41 -1.80
C SER A 3 5.73 -11.23 -2.03
N ASN A 4 5.03 -12.32 -2.38
CA ASN A 4 3.58 -12.28 -2.62
C ASN A 4 2.78 -11.96 -1.35
N THR A 5 3.34 -12.15 -0.16
CA THR A 5 2.68 -11.89 1.14
C THR A 5 3.17 -10.60 1.80
N GLU A 6 4.41 -10.18 1.52
CA GLU A 6 5.02 -9.03 2.20
C GLU A 6 5.26 -7.83 1.29
N GLY A 7 5.17 -8.01 -0.03
CA GLY A 7 5.50 -6.98 -1.03
C GLY A 7 7.00 -6.87 -1.24
N LEU A 8 7.52 -5.64 -1.31
CA LEU A 8 8.95 -5.41 -1.49
C LEU A 8 9.71 -5.67 -0.17
N VAL A 9 10.75 -6.48 -0.24
CA VAL A 9 11.64 -6.80 0.88
C VAL A 9 13.08 -6.48 0.48
N LEU A 10 13.77 -5.66 1.29
CA LEU A 10 15.20 -5.42 1.15
C LEU A 10 15.97 -6.52 1.89
N ILE A 11 17.07 -6.99 1.31
CA ILE A 11 17.96 -7.96 1.94
C ILE A 11 19.30 -7.29 2.16
N PHE A 12 19.81 -7.37 3.38
CA PHE A 12 21.15 -6.94 3.72
C PHE A 12 21.81 -7.98 4.62
N ALA A 13 22.92 -8.56 4.15
CA ALA A 13 23.51 -9.76 4.72
C ALA A 13 22.44 -10.85 4.92
N ASP A 14 22.29 -11.36 6.15
CA ASP A 14 21.31 -12.39 6.50
C ASP A 14 20.00 -11.82 7.06
N THR A 15 19.79 -10.51 6.93
CA THR A 15 18.60 -9.82 7.47
C THR A 15 17.70 -9.32 6.36
N SER A 16 16.39 -9.41 6.59
CA SER A 16 15.36 -8.92 5.67
C SER A 16 14.58 -7.77 6.29
N PHE A 17 14.28 -6.76 5.47
CA PHE A 17 13.54 -5.57 5.86
C PHE A 17 12.34 -5.39 4.94
N LYS A 18 11.15 -5.45 5.52
CA LYS A 18 9.90 -5.24 4.79
C LYS A 18 9.70 -3.76 4.48
N CYS A 19 9.54 -3.43 3.20
CA CYS A 19 9.14 -2.10 2.77
C CYS A 19 7.63 -1.89 2.95
N PRO A 20 7.19 -0.65 3.22
CA PRO A 20 5.78 -0.29 3.14
C PRO A 20 5.25 -0.45 1.72
N LEU A 21 4.02 -0.94 1.59
CA LEU A 21 3.42 -1.21 0.26
C LEU A 21 3.24 0.05 -0.59
N HIS A 22 2.96 1.19 0.04
CA HIS A 22 2.80 2.48 -0.64
C HIS A 22 4.11 3.27 -0.73
N GLY A 23 5.24 2.65 -0.42
CA GLY A 23 6.54 3.31 -0.35
C GLY A 23 6.71 4.11 0.94
N GLY A 24 7.93 4.60 1.16
CA GLY A 24 8.29 5.36 2.35
C GLY A 24 9.66 5.00 2.90
N SER A 25 10.01 5.61 4.03
CA SER A 25 11.27 5.36 4.71
C SER A 25 11.13 4.23 5.72
N ILE A 26 12.12 3.34 5.76
CA ILE A 26 12.30 2.38 6.85
C ILE A 26 13.64 2.62 7.53
N ARG A 27 13.71 2.30 8.82
CA ARG A 27 14.97 2.29 9.54
C ARG A 27 15.61 0.91 9.41
N ILE A 28 16.88 0.90 9.00
CA ILE A 28 17.73 -0.27 9.00
C ILE A 28 18.67 -0.13 10.18
N ASP A 29 18.66 -1.13 11.06
CA ASP A 29 19.60 -1.23 12.16
C ASP A 29 20.06 -2.68 12.25
N THR A 30 21.28 -2.94 11.79
CA THR A 30 21.85 -4.28 11.72
C THR A 30 23.27 -4.23 12.20
N VAL A 31 23.49 -4.92 13.32
CA VAL A 31 24.82 -5.12 13.88
C VAL A 31 25.01 -6.63 14.00
N ASN A 32 25.95 -7.17 13.22
CA ASN A 32 26.40 -8.55 13.34
C ASN A 32 27.94 -8.60 13.36
N SER A 33 28.51 -9.80 13.44
CA SER A 33 29.97 -10.00 13.54
C SER A 33 30.77 -9.50 12.34
N HIS A 34 30.12 -9.24 11.20
CA HIS A 34 30.79 -8.88 9.94
C HIS A 34 30.35 -7.52 9.39
N HIS A 35 29.18 -7.03 9.80
CA HIS A 35 28.53 -5.86 9.24
C HIS A 35 27.89 -5.01 10.34
N ASN A 36 28.12 -3.70 10.27
CA ASN A 36 27.41 -2.70 11.05
C ASN A 36 26.80 -1.69 10.07
N LEU A 37 25.47 -1.69 9.99
CA LEU A 37 24.72 -0.76 9.17
C LEU A 37 23.56 -0.19 9.98
N THR A 38 23.61 1.11 10.21
CA THR A 38 22.52 1.86 10.80
C THR A 38 22.18 3.02 9.87
N GLY A 39 20.92 3.15 9.47
CA GLY A 39 20.50 4.19 8.54
C GLY A 39 19.02 4.13 8.20
N ASN A 40 18.62 5.00 7.27
CA ASN A 40 17.28 4.98 6.70
C ASN A 40 17.38 4.58 5.23
N ALA A 41 16.50 3.68 4.81
CA ALA A 41 16.34 3.32 3.40
C ALA A 41 15.00 3.85 2.89
N ILE A 42 15.02 4.42 1.69
CA ILE A 42 13.81 4.85 0.99
C ILE A 42 13.34 3.70 0.10
N CYS A 43 12.17 3.17 0.40
CA CYS A 43 11.50 2.18 -0.41
C CYS A 43 10.55 2.87 -1.40
N PRO A 44 10.58 2.50 -2.68
CA PRO A 44 9.52 2.86 -3.60
C PRO A 44 8.22 2.11 -3.24
N PRO A 45 7.06 2.55 -3.75
CA PRO A 45 5.83 1.76 -3.75
C PRO A 45 6.06 0.36 -4.32
N CYS A 46 5.42 -0.64 -3.73
CA CYS A 46 5.56 -2.03 -4.18
C CYS A 46 5.11 -2.19 -5.64
N SER A 47 4.05 -1.49 -6.05
CA SER A 47 3.51 -1.50 -7.41
C SER A 47 4.51 -1.07 -8.48
N ASP A 48 5.52 -0.27 -8.11
CA ASP A 48 6.47 0.30 -9.05
C ASP A 48 7.60 -0.70 -9.37
N VAL A 49 7.79 -1.70 -8.51
CA VAL A 49 8.91 -2.66 -8.58
C VAL A 49 8.42 -4.10 -8.74
N CYS A 50 7.30 -4.45 -8.10
CA CYS A 50 6.80 -5.82 -8.02
C CYS A 50 5.48 -5.96 -8.79
N GLN A 51 5.35 -7.06 -9.54
CA GLN A 51 4.13 -7.36 -10.31
C GLN A 51 2.94 -7.75 -9.42
N ASN A 52 3.21 -8.48 -8.33
CA ASN A 52 2.19 -8.94 -7.39
C ASN A 52 2.49 -8.38 -6.00
N CYS A 53 1.67 -7.42 -5.56
CA CYS A 53 1.75 -6.85 -4.22
C CYS A 53 0.57 -7.32 -3.38
N PRO A 54 0.77 -7.66 -2.10
CA PRO A 54 -0.32 -8.05 -1.23
C PRO A 54 -1.28 -6.87 -1.03
N HIS A 55 -2.58 -7.12 -1.16
CA HIS A 55 -3.60 -6.17 -0.71
C HIS A 55 -3.66 -6.25 0.82
N LYS A 56 -3.37 -5.15 1.52
CA LYS A 56 -3.60 -5.10 2.97
C LYS A 56 -5.09 -5.32 3.22
N GLN A 57 -5.46 -6.50 3.74
CA GLN A 57 -6.65 -6.60 4.57
C GLN A 57 -6.33 -5.81 5.83
N GLN A 58 -6.82 -4.58 5.90
CA GLN A 58 -6.88 -3.89 7.18
C GLN A 58 -7.67 -4.81 8.11
N ILE A 59 -7.05 -5.27 9.18
CA ILE A 59 -7.81 -5.71 10.35
C ILE A 59 -8.52 -4.44 10.82
N HIS A 60 -9.71 -4.20 10.27
CA HIS A 60 -10.78 -3.61 11.04
C HIS A 60 -10.92 -4.57 12.22
N GLY A 61 -10.68 -4.08 13.43
CA GLY A 61 -11.16 -4.77 14.61
C GLY A 61 -12.67 -4.78 14.51
N ASP A 62 -13.22 -5.77 13.82
CA ASP A 62 -14.63 -6.03 13.76
C ASP A 62 -14.88 -7.28 14.57
N SER A 63 -15.39 -7.06 15.79
CA SER A 63 -16.38 -8.00 16.30
C SER A 63 -17.39 -8.25 15.19
N THR A 64 -17.75 -9.51 15.01
CA THR A 64 -18.83 -10.01 14.14
C THR A 64 -18.60 -10.04 12.63
N SER A 65 -17.97 -11.13 12.20
CA SER A 65 -18.53 -12.10 11.24
C SER A 65 -19.73 -11.60 10.40
N GLY A 66 -19.45 -11.13 9.20
CA GLY A 66 -20.45 -10.96 8.14
C GLY A 66 -19.77 -10.81 6.77
N LYS A 67 -20.07 -11.74 5.85
CA LYS A 67 -19.72 -11.60 4.42
C LYS A 67 -20.09 -10.20 3.91
N GLN A 68 -19.18 -9.49 3.27
CA GLN A 68 -19.53 -8.40 2.36
C GLN A 68 -18.89 -8.64 0.98
N PRO A 69 -19.68 -8.77 -0.10
CA PRO A 69 -19.16 -8.86 -1.45
C PRO A 69 -18.59 -7.51 -1.89
N GLN A 70 -17.49 -7.60 -2.61
CA GLN A 70 -16.75 -6.49 -3.21
C GLN A 70 -17.63 -5.76 -4.25
N PHE A 71 -18.17 -4.59 -3.90
CA PHE A 71 -18.69 -3.63 -4.86
C PHE A 71 -17.60 -2.60 -5.21
N PRO A 72 -17.43 -2.23 -6.49
CA PRO A 72 -16.43 -1.25 -6.91
C PRO A 72 -16.85 0.17 -6.47
N ILE A 73 -16.03 0.77 -5.62
CA ILE A 73 -16.11 2.18 -5.23
C ILE A 73 -15.51 3.03 -6.38
N GLU A 74 -16.18 3.06 -7.53
CA GLU A 74 -15.77 3.96 -8.63
C GLU A 74 -16.94 4.75 -9.23
N VAL A 75 -18.19 4.43 -8.87
CA VAL A 75 -19.38 5.02 -9.50
C VAL A 75 -19.81 6.33 -8.82
N ALA A 76 -19.43 6.57 -7.57
CA ALA A 76 -19.88 7.75 -6.82
C ALA A 76 -19.23 9.07 -7.30
N GLY A 77 -17.97 9.03 -7.74
CA GLY A 77 -17.25 10.21 -8.22
C GLY A 77 -17.80 10.72 -9.55
N TYR A 78 -18.05 9.83 -10.50
CA TYR A 78 -18.59 10.18 -11.82
C TYR A 78 -20.03 10.73 -11.74
N VAL A 79 -20.88 10.15 -10.89
CA VAL A 79 -22.25 10.65 -10.70
C VAL A 79 -22.25 12.07 -10.12
N LEU A 80 -21.34 12.38 -9.18
CA LEU A 80 -21.24 13.73 -8.61
C LEU A 80 -20.72 14.75 -9.63
N ILE A 81 -19.77 14.37 -10.48
CA ILE A 81 -19.26 15.24 -11.57
C ILE A 81 -20.36 15.50 -12.61
N LEU A 82 -21.16 14.50 -12.96
CA LEU A 82 -22.27 14.69 -13.91
C LEU A 82 -23.38 15.57 -13.31
N LEU A 83 -23.78 15.35 -12.05
CA LEU A 83 -24.81 16.15 -11.39
C LEU A 83 -24.40 17.63 -11.26
N THR A 84 -23.13 17.90 -10.97
CA THR A 84 -22.63 19.28 -10.91
C THR A 84 -22.62 19.94 -12.29
N MET A 85 -22.24 19.24 -13.36
CA MET A 85 -22.31 19.80 -14.72
C MET A 85 -23.75 20.11 -15.16
N PHE A 86 -24.72 19.27 -14.78
CA PHE A 86 -26.13 19.51 -15.11
C PHE A 86 -26.73 20.72 -14.36
N THR A 87 -26.34 20.96 -13.10
CA THR A 87 -26.86 22.13 -12.35
C THR A 87 -26.32 23.46 -12.87
N PHE A 88 -25.11 23.50 -13.43
CA PHE A 88 -24.56 24.73 -14.05
C PHE A 88 -25.17 25.06 -15.41
N LEU A 89 -25.73 24.08 -16.13
CA LEU A 89 -26.29 24.31 -17.48
C LEU A 89 -27.78 24.72 -17.48
N GLN A 90 -28.43 24.77 -16.31
CA GLN A 90 -29.85 25.09 -16.13
C GLN A 90 -30.10 26.37 -15.30
N SER A 91 -29.18 27.34 -15.34
CA SER A 91 -29.48 28.69 -14.87
C SER A 91 -29.92 29.55 -16.07
N PRO A 92 -31.15 30.11 -16.07
CA PRO A 92 -31.69 30.92 -17.17
C PRO A 92 -31.01 32.28 -17.33
#